data_AF-A0A199V708-F1
#
_entry.id   AF-A0A199V708-F1
#
_cell.length_a   1.000
_cell.length_b   1.000
_cell.length_c   1.000
_cell.angle_alpha   90.00
_cell.angle_beta   90.00
_cell.angle_gamma   90.00
#
_symmetry.space_group_name_H-M   'P 1'
#
loop_
_entity.id
_entity.type
_entity.pdbx_description
1 polymer ?
#
loop_
_entity_poly.entity_id
_entity_poly.type
_entity_poly.pdbx_seq_one_letter_code
_entity_poly.pdbx_strand_id
1 'polypeptide(L)' 'GILKGFDQATNIILDESHERVYSTKEGVQQLVLGLYIIRGDNISVVGELDEELDANLDLSKLRAHPLKPVIH' A
#
# COMPACT_ATOMS: atom_id res chain seq x y z
N GLY A 1 -5.82 1.48 -1.50
CA GLY A 1 -6.52 2.75 -1.24
C GLY A 1 -6.82 3.39 -2.58
N ILE A 2 -7.81 4.28 -2.61
CA ILE A 2 -8.30 4.92 -3.83
C ILE A 2 -7.62 6.30 -3.96
N LEU A 3 -6.86 6.52 -5.03
CA LEU A 3 -6.24 7.81 -5.30
C LEU A 3 -7.31 8.86 -5.60
N LYS A 4 -7.45 9.86 -4.73
CA LYS A 4 -8.40 10.97 -4.90
C LYS A 4 -7.76 12.22 -5.48
N GLY A 5 -6.46 12.40 -5.29
CA GLY A 5 -5.74 13.56 -5.79
C GLY A 5 -4.24 13.42 -5.64
N PHE A 6 -3.51 14.14 -6.49
CA PHE A 6 -2.08 14.29 -6.43
C PHE A 6 -1.66 15.70 -6.89
N ASP A 7 -0.43 16.11 -6.56
CA ASP A 7 0.16 17.36 -7.05
C ASP A 7 1.49 17.13 -7.78
N GLN A 8 2.12 18.23 -8.25
CA GLN A 8 3.39 18.18 -8.98
C GLN A 8 4.59 17.74 -8.13
N ALA A 9 4.47 17.79 -6.80
CA ALA A 9 5.47 17.28 -5.87
C ALA A 9 5.22 15.80 -5.51
N THR A 10 4.24 15.14 -6.15
CA THR A 10 3.82 13.76 -5.86
C THR A 10 3.24 13.62 -4.45
N ASN A 11 2.75 14.68 -3.80
CA ASN A 11 1.94 14.48 -2.61
C ASN A 11 0.64 13.80 -3.05
N ILE A 12 0.18 12.77 -2.33
CA ILE A 12 -1.03 12.01 -2.70
C ILE A 12 -2.05 12.00 -1.57
N ILE A 13 -3.32 12.03 -1.97
CA ILE A 13 -4.47 11.83 -1.10
C ILE A 13 -5.09 10.49 -1.47
N LEU A 14 -5.09 9.56 -0.53
CA LEU A 14 -5.70 8.25 -0.64
C LEU A 14 -6.94 8.20 0.25
N ASP A 15 -8.05 7.70 -0.29
CA ASP A 15 -9.24 7.36 0.47
C ASP A 15 -9.33 5.84 0.64
N GLU A 16 -10.11 5.37 1.61
CA GLU A 16 -10.29 3.95 1.93
C GLU A 16 -8.95 3.18 1.94
N SER A 17 -7.92 3.82 2.50
CA SER A 17 -6.56 3.29 2.48
C SER A 17 -6.38 2.22 3.54
N HIS A 18 -5.56 1.22 3.18
CA HIS A 18 -5.21 0.09 4.01
C HIS A 18 -3.71 -0.16 3.87
N GLU A 19 -3.03 -0.41 4.98
CA GLU A 19 -1.64 -0.84 4.99
C GLU A 19 -1.57 -2.36 4.99
N ARG A 20 -0.70 -2.94 4.13
CA ARG A 20 -0.44 -4.38 4.07
C ARG A 20 0.96 -4.68 4.60
N VAL A 21 1.02 -5.40 5.72
CA VAL A 21 2.30 -5.81 6.33
C VAL A 21 2.58 -7.26 5.99
N TYR A 22 3.62 -7.50 5.21
CA TYR A 22 4.05 -8.82 4.77
C TYR A 22 5.11 -9.40 5.71
N SER A 23 5.00 -10.69 6.02
CA SER A 23 5.92 -11.43 6.88
C SER A 23 6.20 -12.81 6.31
N THR A 24 7.35 -13.39 6.68
CA THR A 24 7.68 -14.78 6.34
C THR A 24 7.05 -15.79 7.30
N LYS A 25 6.56 -15.34 8.46
CA LYS A 25 6.01 -16.20 9.53
C LYS A 25 4.49 -16.21 9.52
N GLU A 26 3.88 -15.05 9.36
CA GLU A 26 2.42 -14.85 9.50
C GLU A 26 1.80 -14.34 8.19
N GLY A 27 0.48 -14.48 8.10
CA GLY A 27 -0.31 -13.92 6.99
C GLY A 27 -0.19 -12.41 6.92
N VAL A 28 -0.54 -11.88 5.75
CA VAL A 28 -0.54 -10.44 5.53
C VAL A 28 -1.54 -9.80 6.48
N GLN A 29 -1.07 -8.84 7.26
CA GLN A 29 -1.92 -8.05 8.14
C GLN A 29 -2.41 -6.82 7.40
N GLN A 30 -3.69 -6.48 7.59
CA GLN A 30 -4.31 -5.30 6.98
C GLN A 30 -4.73 -4.32 8.07
N LEU A 31 -4.21 -3.09 8.00
CA LEU A 31 -4.57 -2.01 8.91
C LEU A 31 -5.37 -0.96 8.15
N VAL A 32 -6.57 -0.63 8.62
CA VAL A 32 -7.42 0.41 8.01
C VAL A 32 -6.91 1.79 8.43
N LEU A 33 -6.66 2.64 7.45
CA LEU A 33 -6.21 4.03 7.65
C LEU A 33 -7.30 5.04 7.25
N GLY A 34 -8.18 4.69 6.31
CA GLY A 34 -9.23 5.59 5.82
C GLY A 34 -8.67 6.67 4.90
N LEU A 35 -8.97 7.94 5.17
CA LEU A 35 -8.39 9.09 4.46
C LEU A 35 -6.95 9.32 4.91
N TYR A 36 -6.00 9.25 3.98
CA TYR A 36 -4.57 9.33 4.26
C TYR A 36 -3.83 10.20 3.25
N ILE A 37 -3.05 11.15 3.76
CA ILE A 37 -2.27 12.11 2.95
C ILE A 37 -0.79 11.76 3.11
N ILE A 38 -0.10 11.52 1.99
CA ILE A 38 1.31 11.14 1.97
C ILE A 38 2.12 12.22 1.26
N ARG A 39 3.23 12.63 1.88
CA ARG A 39 4.17 13.58 1.27
C ARG A 39 4.99 12.90 0.18
N GLY A 40 5.16 13.55 -0.97
CA GLY A 40 5.80 12.98 -2.15
C GLY A 40 7.22 12.47 -1.92
N ASP A 41 8.02 13.15 -1.09
CA ASP A 41 9.38 12.71 -0.74
C ASP A 41 9.43 11.35 -0.04
N ASN A 42 8.30 10.86 0.51
CA ASN A 42 8.19 9.55 1.15
C ASN A 42 7.64 8.47 0.21
N ILE A 43 7.34 8.79 -1.06
CA ILE A 43 6.77 7.86 -2.02
C ILE A 43 7.87 7.26 -2.88
N SER A 44 7.95 5.93 -2.89
CA SER A 44 8.88 5.21 -3.77
C SER A 44 8.23 4.82 -5.10
N VAL A 45 7.03 4.23 -5.07
CA VAL A 45 6.31 3.74 -6.26
C VAL A 45 4.80 3.87 -6.03
N VAL A 46 4.06 4.18 -7.10
CA VAL A 46 2.60 4.04 -7.17
C VAL A 46 2.27 3.13 -8.35
N GLY A 47 1.52 2.06 -8.10
CA GLY A 47 1.11 1.10 -9.10
C GLY A 47 -0.40 0.95 -9.12
N GLU A 48 -0.99 0.93 -10.32
CA GLU A 48 -2.38 0.56 -10.52
C GLU A 48 -2.57 -0.93 -10.22
N LEU A 49 -3.74 -1.27 -9.69
CA LEU A 49 -4.04 -2.60 -9.19
C LEU A 49 -5.39 -3.05 -9.77
N ASP A 50 -5.45 -4.30 -10.20
CA ASP A 50 -6.69 -4.94 -10.63
C ASP A 50 -7.48 -5.38 -9.38
N GLU A 51 -8.64 -4.75 -9.14
CA GLU A 51 -9.47 -4.98 -7.96
C GLU A 51 -10.05 -6.41 -7.92
N GLU A 52 -10.41 -6.98 -9.06
CA GLU A 52 -10.97 -8.33 -9.12
C GLU A 52 -9.89 -9.37 -8.80
N LEU A 53 -8.70 -9.21 -9.37
CA LEU A 53 -7.59 -10.10 -9.09
C LEU A 53 -7.17 -10.03 -7.62
N ASP A 54 -7.12 -8.82 -7.06
CA ASP A 54 -6.73 -8.60 -5.68
C ASP A 54 -7.74 -9.14 -4.66
N ALA A 55 -9.04 -8.96 -4.91
CA ALA A 55 -10.10 -9.49 -4.05
C ALA A 55 -10.09 -11.03 -3.97
N ASN A 56 -9.58 -11.70 -5.00
CA ASN A 56 -9.46 -13.15 -5.06
C ASN A 56 -8.19 -13.71 -4.36
N LEU A 57 -7.28 -12.85 -3.89
CA LEU A 57 -6.06 -13.28 -3.19
C LEU A 57 -6.34 -13.64 -1.72
N ASP A 58 -5.92 -14.83 -1.29
CA ASP A 58 -5.92 -15.21 0.12
C ASP A 58 -4.70 -14.62 0.86
N LEU A 59 -4.84 -13.36 1.26
CA LEU A 59 -3.82 -12.60 1.99
C LEU A 59 -3.38 -13.29 3.31
N SER A 60 -4.26 -14.07 3.94
CA SER A 60 -3.95 -14.78 5.20
C SER A 60 -2.91 -15.90 5.01
N LYS A 61 -2.81 -16.45 3.80
CA LYS A 61 -1.86 -17.52 3.44
C LYS A 61 -0.60 -17.01 2.74
N LEU A 62 -0.60 -15.75 2.30
CA LEU A 62 0.54 -15.18 1.60
C LEU A 62 1.69 -14.89 2.58
N ARG A 63 2.93 -15.20 2.16
CA ARG A 63 4.16 -14.98 2.93
C ARG A 63 5.19 -14.31 2.04
N ALA A 64 5.84 -13.27 2.53
CA ALA A 64 6.91 -12.58 1.82
C ALA A 64 7.89 -11.91 2.78
N HIS A 65 9.10 -11.63 2.30
CA HIS A 65 10.05 -10.82 3.06
C HIS A 65 9.55 -9.37 3.15
N PRO A 66 9.77 -8.69 4.29
CA PRO A 66 9.52 -7.26 4.40
C PRO A 66 10.31 -6.48 3.33
N LEU A 67 9.70 -5.40 2.84
CA LEU A 67 10.36 -4.50 1.91
C LEU A 67 11.55 -3.83 2.59
N LYS A 68 12.65 -3.68 1.83
CA LYS A 68 13.81 -2.93 2.32
C LYS A 68 13.50 -1.44 2.31
N PRO A 69 14.04 -0.66 3.27
CA PRO A 69 13.95 0.80 3.21
C PRO A 69 14.70 1.33 1.99
N VAL A 70 14.27 2.49 1.49
CA VAL A 70 15.01 3.23 0.45
C VAL A 70 16.29 3.78 1.06
N ILE A 71 17.42 3.53 0.39
CA ILE A 71 18.75 4.05 0.77
C ILE A 71 19.12 5.11 -0.26
N HIS A 72 19.47 6.31 0.21
CA HIS A 72 19.89 7.45 -0.63
C HIS A 72 21.41 7.53 -0.72
#